data_AF-A0A4Y2CA12-F1
#
_entry.id   AF-A0A4Y2CA12-F1
#
_cell.length_a   1.000
_cell.length_b   1.000
_cell.length_c   1.000
_cell.angle_alpha   90.00
_cell.angle_beta   90.00
_cell.angle_gamma   90.00
#
_symmetry.space_group_name_H-M   'P 1'
#
loop_
_entity.id
_entity.type
_entity.pdbx_description
1 polymer ?
#
loop_
_entity_poly.entity_id
_entity_poly.type
_entity_poly.pdbx_seq_one_letter_code
_entity_poly.pdbx_strand_id
1 'polypeptide(L)' 'MYLLEISQAVRLDNCSDELARRSPGTLSHSRWLTTANRVLRLYVSSPVPSLEFKQIAEFVMKFYTPKWFNIKSKYSLKDG' A
#
# COMPACT_ATOMS: atom_id res chain seq x y z
N MET A 1 4.01 3.72 -9.22
CA MET A 1 4.30 4.18 -7.83
C MET A 1 4.06 2.99 -6.94
N TYR A 2 5.10 2.43 -6.32
CA TYR A 2 5.05 1.10 -5.67
C TYR A 2 3.83 0.88 -4.76
N LEU A 3 3.48 1.87 -3.92
CA LEU A 3 2.32 1.77 -3.03
C LEU A 3 1.00 1.58 -3.80
N LEU A 4 0.83 2.21 -4.96
CA LEU A 4 -0.36 2.06 -5.79
C LEU A 4 -0.44 0.62 -6.35
N GLU A 5 0.68 0.12 -6.87
CA GLU A 5 0.77 -1.21 -7.47
C GLU A 5 0.49 -2.31 -6.42
N ILE A 6 1.10 -2.21 -5.23
CA ILE A 6 0.86 -3.18 -4.17
C ILE A 6 -0.56 -3.08 -3.60
N SER A 7 -1.12 -1.88 -3.50
CA SER A 7 -2.53 -1.71 -3.12
C SER A 7 -3.48 -2.34 -4.16
N GLN A 8 -3.19 -2.21 -5.46
CA GLN A 8 -3.99 -2.84 -6.50
C GLN A 8 -3.89 -4.37 -6.45
N ALA A 9 -2.69 -4.91 -6.28
CA ALA A 9 -2.47 -6.35 -6.13
C ALA A 9 -3.25 -6.93 -4.93
N VAL A 10 -3.17 -6.27 -3.77
CA VAL A 10 -3.93 -6.69 -2.57
C VAL A 10 -5.44 -6.57 -2.78
N ARG A 11 -5.90 -5.52 -3.47
CA ARG A 11 -7.35 -5.33 -3.75
C ARG A 11 -7.91 -6.39 -4.70
N LEU A 12 -7.14 -6.78 -5.70
CA LEU A 12 -7.53 -7.75 -6.71
C LEU A 12 -7.19 -9.19 -6.33
N ASP A 13 -6.64 -9.40 -5.12
CA ASP A 13 -6.07 -10.67 -4.65
C ASP A 13 -5.04 -11.28 -5.63
N ASN A 14 -4.39 -10.42 -6.43
CA ASN A 14 -3.43 -10.81 -7.46
C ASN A 14 -2.01 -10.44 -7.01
N CYS A 15 -1.56 -11.12 -5.97
CA CYS A 15 -0.27 -10.88 -5.32
C CYS A 15 0.83 -11.73 -5.99
N SER A 16 1.67 -11.13 -6.84
CA SER A 16 2.78 -11.85 -7.48
C SER A 16 4.03 -11.89 -6.59
N ASP A 17 4.78 -12.99 -6.67
CA ASP A 17 6.07 -13.15 -5.98
C ASP A 17 7.08 -12.07 -6.37
N GLU A 18 7.05 -11.62 -7.63
CA GLU A 18 7.90 -10.53 -8.10
C GLU A 18 7.59 -9.23 -7.35
N LEU A 19 6.31 -8.90 -7.19
CA LEU A 19 5.88 -7.71 -6.47
C LEU A 19 6.20 -7.80 -4.98
N ALA A 20 6.11 -8.99 -4.38
CA ALA A 20 6.47 -9.24 -2.99
C ALA A 20 7.97 -8.95 -2.70
N ARG A 21 8.83 -9.33 -3.65
CA ARG A 21 10.30 -9.19 -3.54
C ARG A 21 10.81 -7.82 -3.97
N ARG A 22 10.02 -7.07 -4.73
CA ARG A 22 10.39 -5.76 -5.25
C ARG A 22 10.65 -4.75 -4.13
N SER A 23 11.71 -3.97 -4.30
CA SER A 23 12.01 -2.88 -3.37
C SER A 23 11.09 -1.67 -3.63
N PRO A 24 10.54 -1.02 -2.58
CA PRO A 24 9.59 0.09 -2.73
C PRO A 24 10.14 1.37 -3.41
N GLY A 25 11.44 1.43 -3.71
CA GLY A 25 12.14 2.64 -4.13
C GLY A 25 12.18 3.69 -3.02
N THR A 26 12.40 4.95 -3.38
CA THR A 26 12.37 6.08 -2.44
C THR A 26 10.98 6.24 -1.84
N LEU A 27 10.86 5.96 -0.55
CA LEU A 27 9.62 6.15 0.20
C LEU A 27 9.40 7.64 0.51
N SER A 28 8.13 8.05 0.58
CA SER A 28 7.75 9.39 1.01
C SER A 28 8.28 9.70 2.42
N HIS A 29 8.63 10.96 2.70
CA HIS A 29 8.98 11.43 4.05
C HIS A 29 7.87 11.20 5.08
N SER A 30 6.64 10.92 4.64
CA SER A 30 5.55 10.61 5.55
C SER A 30 5.74 9.26 6.24
N ARG A 31 5.87 9.29 7.57
CA ARG A 31 6.02 8.09 8.41
C ARG A 31 4.88 7.09 8.21
N TRP A 32 3.64 7.56 8.11
CA TRP A 32 2.48 6.67 7.96
C TRP A 32 2.51 5.91 6.62
N LEU A 33 3.00 6.53 5.53
CA LEU A 33 3.15 5.86 4.22
C LEU A 33 4.17 4.75 4.28
N THR A 34 5.28 4.99 4.99
CA THR A 34 6.31 3.97 5.21
C THR A 34 5.72 2.79 5.97
N THR A 35 4.92 3.04 7.01
CA THR A 35 4.22 1.98 7.76
C THR A 35 3.22 1.23 6.88
N ALA A 36 2.37 1.93 6.13
CA ALA A 36 1.40 1.33 5.23
C ALA A 36 2.06 0.43 4.17
N ASN A 37 3.15 0.90 3.55
CA ASN A 37 3.90 0.11 2.58
C ASN A 37 4.51 -1.14 3.21
N ARG A 38 5.05 -1.04 4.43
CA ARG A 38 5.62 -2.19 5.15
C ARG A 38 4.54 -3.23 5.48
N VAL A 39 3.38 -2.79 5.97
CA VAL A 39 2.23 -3.66 6.26
C VAL A 39 1.77 -4.40 5.01
N LEU A 40 1.52 -3.68 3.91
CA LEU A 40 1.04 -4.29 2.67
C LEU A 40 2.08 -5.25 2.07
N ARG A 41 3.37 -4.91 2.14
CA ARG A 41 4.44 -5.80 1.67
C ARG A 41 4.55 -7.07 2.50
N LEU A 42 4.42 -6.96 3.82
CA LEU A 42 4.39 -8.13 4.69
C LEU A 42 3.14 -8.99 4.45
N TYR A 43 1.99 -8.38 4.15
CA TYR A 43 0.77 -9.07 3.75
C TYR A 43 0.98 -9.89 2.48
N VAL A 44 1.47 -9.25 1.41
CA VAL A 44 1.75 -9.89 0.12
C VAL A 44 2.81 -10.99 0.23
N SER A 45 3.78 -10.83 1.13
CA SER A 45 4.85 -11.82 1.33
C SER A 45 4.45 -12.97 2.28
N SER A 46 3.26 -12.91 2.87
CA SER A 46 2.78 -13.93 3.81
C SER A 46 1.79 -14.85 3.10
N PRO A 47 2.13 -16.14 2.88
CA PRO A 47 1.22 -17.07 2.22
C PRO A 47 -0.02 -17.39 3.07
N VAL A 48 0.08 -17.28 4.39
CA VAL A 48 -1.03 -17.50 5.33
C VAL A 48 -1.04 -16.38 6.39
N PRO A 49 -1.57 -15.19 6.06
CA PRO A 49 -1.64 -14.09 7.01
C PRO A 49 -2.69 -14.39 8.09
N SER A 50 -2.39 -14.03 9.35
CA SER A 50 -3.33 -14.18 10.46
C SER A 50 -4.59 -13.33 10.26
N LEU A 51 -5.67 -13.66 10.96
CA LEU A 51 -6.93 -12.90 10.86
C LEU A 51 -6.76 -11.44 11.28
N GLU A 52 -6.05 -11.20 12.37
CA GLU A 52 -5.74 -9.86 12.87
C GLU A 52 -4.92 -9.08 11.85
N PHE A 53 -3.97 -9.74 11.20
CA PHE A 53 -3.14 -9.10 10.19
C PHE A 53 -3.91 -8.78 8.91
N LYS A 54 -4.83 -9.67 8.48
CA LYS A 54 -5.79 -9.39 7.41
C LYS A 54 -6.63 -8.15 7.71
N GLN A 55 -7.15 -8.02 8.94
CA GLN A 55 -7.92 -6.85 9.36
C GLN A 55 -7.11 -5.55 9.30
N ILE A 56 -5.84 -5.59 9.74
CA ILE A 56 -4.95 -4.42 9.67
C ILE A 56 -4.68 -4.04 8.20
N ALA A 57 -4.38 -5.01 7.33
CA ALA A 57 -4.16 -4.77 5.91
C ALA A 57 -5.41 -4.18 5.24
N GLU A 58 -6.59 -4.72 5.55
CA GLU A 58 -7.87 -4.18 5.07
C GLU A 58 -8.09 -2.74 5.54
N PHE A 59 -7.79 -2.43 6.80
CA PHE A 59 -7.93 -1.08 7.33
C PHE A 59 -7.04 -0.08 6.58
N VAL A 60 -5.78 -0.45 6.32
CA VAL A 60 -4.86 0.35 5.49
C VAL A 60 -5.41 0.53 4.07
N MET A 61 -5.96 -0.52 3.48
CA MET A 61 -6.53 -0.51 2.14
C MET A 61 -7.81 0.34 2.02
N LYS A 62 -8.72 0.23 2.99
CA LYS A 62 -10.03 0.89 2.96
C LYS A 62 -9.95 2.37 3.34
N PHE A 63 -9.13 2.73 4.33
CA PHE A 63 -9.13 4.09 4.87
C PHE A 63 -7.95 4.93 4.40
N TYR A 64 -6.73 4.40 4.48
CA TYR A 64 -5.53 5.22 4.27
C TYR A 64 -5.18 5.38 2.81
N THR A 65 -5.26 4.28 2.05
CA THR A 65 -4.92 4.25 0.63
C THR A 65 -5.72 5.29 -0.17
N PRO A 66 -7.07 5.26 -0.19
CA PRO A 66 -7.85 6.23 -0.95
C PRO A 66 -7.72 7.67 -0.43
N LYS A 67 -7.66 7.88 0.89
CA LYS A 67 -7.47 9.22 1.47
C LYS A 67 -6.18 9.87 1.00
N TRP A 68 -5.08 9.13 0.98
CA TRP A 68 -3.80 9.64 0.50
C TRP A 68 -3.79 9.94 -0.99
N PHE A 69 -4.29 9.02 -1.81
CA PHE A 69 -4.34 9.27 -3.26
C PHE A 69 -5.23 10.47 -3.58
N ASN A 70 -6.33 10.66 -2.84
CA ASN A 70 -7.18 11.84 -2.96
C ASN A 70 -6.43 13.13 -2.55
N ILE A 71 -5.73 13.12 -1.42
CA ILE A 71 -4.86 14.24 -0.99
C ILE A 71 -3.83 14.56 -2.07
N LYS A 72 -3.05 13.57 -2.51
CA LYS A 72 -1.99 13.75 -3.50
C LYS A 72 -2.54 14.24 -4.84
N SER A 73 -3.67 13.70 -5.28
CA SER A 73 -4.36 14.15 -6.50
C SER A 73 -4.80 15.60 -6.39
N LYS A 74 -5.32 16.04 -5.24
CA LYS A 74 -5.77 17.42 -5.03
C LYS A 74 -4.64 18.43 -4.95
N TYR A 75 -3.50 18.07 -4.37
CA TYR A 75 -2.33 18.95 -4.32
C TYR A 75 -1.60 19.01 -5.66
N SER A 76 -1.55 17.92 -6.42
CA SER A 76 -0.95 17.89 -7.76
C SER A 76 -1.72 18.73 -8.80
N LEU A 77 -2.97 19.07 -8.54
CA LEU A 77 -3.83 19.88 -9.43
C LEU A 77 -3.72 21.39 -9.17
N LYS A 78 -3.00 21.82 -8.13
CA LYS A 78 -2.87 23.24 -7.76
C LYS A 78 -1.63 23.93 -8.33
N ASP A 79 -0.74 23.18 -8.98
CA ASP A 79 0.49 23.71 -9.60
C ASP A 79 0.32 23.94 -11.12
N GLY A 80 -0.89 24.34 -11.54
CA GLY A 80 -1.24 24.66 -12.94
C GLY A 80 -1.64 26.12 -13.11
#